data_AF-A0A961XIN6-F1
#
_entry.id   AF-A0A961XIN6-F1
#
_cell.length_a   1.000
_cell.length_b   1.000
_cell.length_c   1.000
_cell.angle_alpha   90.00
_cell.angle_beta   90.00
_cell.angle_gamma   90.00
#
_symmetry.space_group_name_H-M   'P 1'
#
loop_
_entity.id
_entity.type
_entity.pdbx_description
1 polymer ?
#
loop_
_entity_poly.entity_id
_entity_poly.type
_entity_poly.pdbx_seq_one_letter_code
_entity_poly.pdbx_strand_id
1 'polypeptide(L)' 'MATRHAVDPDWWRGAVIYQIYPRSFQDSNGDGIGDLRGITARLPHVASLGVDGIWISPFFKSPMLDFGYD' A
#
# COMPACT_ATOMS: atom_id res chain seq x y z
N MET A 1 26.28 -13.01 12.17
CA MET A 1 25.88 -13.65 10.90
C MET A 1 24.41 -14.02 11.05
N ALA A 2 23.49 -13.19 10.53
CA ALA A 2 22.06 -13.41 10.72
C ALA A 2 21.59 -14.54 9.80
N THR A 3 21.01 -15.58 10.39
CA THR A 3 20.38 -16.68 9.66
C THR A 3 19.24 -16.09 8.83
N ARG A 4 19.30 -16.23 7.49
CA ARG A 4 18.11 -15.96 6.66
C ARG A 4 17.03 -16.94 7.09
N HIS A 5 15.98 -16.46 7.74
CA HIS A 5 14.77 -17.25 7.90
C HIS A 5 14.28 -17.62 6.50
N ALA A 6 14.04 -18.91 6.27
CA ALA A 6 13.29 -19.32 5.09
C ALA A 6 11.95 -18.59 5.15
N VAL A 7 11.60 -17.89 4.06
CA VAL A 7 10.30 -17.23 3.95
C VAL A 7 9.25 -18.32 4.07
N ASP A 8 8.36 -18.21 5.06
CA ASP A 8 7.24 -19.12 5.20
C ASP A 8 6.41 -19.07 3.91
N PRO A 9 6.25 -20.18 3.17
CA PRO A 9 5.46 -20.17 1.94
C PRO A 9 4.00 -19.76 2.19
N ASP A 10 3.50 -19.94 3.41
CA ASP A 10 2.17 -19.56 3.85
C ASP A 10 2.17 -18.25 4.66
N TRP A 11 3.09 -17.32 4.38
CA TRP A 11 3.24 -16.03 5.09
C TRP A 11 1.93 -15.25 5.28
N TRP A 12 0.98 -15.40 4.36
CA TRP A 12 -0.33 -14.74 4.39
C TRP A 12 -1.20 -15.21 5.57
N ARG A 13 -0.95 -16.41 6.12
CA ARG A 13 -1.63 -16.92 7.31
C ARG A 13 -1.09 -16.18 8.54
N GLY A 14 -1.88 -15.25 9.06
CA GLY A 14 -1.52 -14.45 10.23
C GLY A 14 -0.81 -13.13 9.90
N ALA A 15 -0.68 -12.80 8.62
CA ALA A 15 -0.11 -11.53 8.17
C ALA A 15 -0.91 -10.32 8.66
N VAL A 16 -0.20 -9.28 9.08
CA VAL A 16 -0.75 -7.94 9.30
C VAL A 16 -0.72 -7.19 7.97
N ILE A 17 -1.91 -6.96 7.39
CA ILE A 17 -2.06 -6.25 6.12
C ILE A 17 -2.46 -4.80 6.35
N TYR A 18 -1.71 -3.87 5.76
CA TYR A 18 -2.06 -2.45 5.76
C TYR A 18 -2.78 -2.09 4.46
N GLN A 19 -4.04 -1.64 4.57
CA GLN A 19 -4.79 -1.18 3.41
C GLN A 19 -4.52 0.31 3.13
N ILE A 20 -4.09 0.62 1.92
CA ILE A 20 -3.92 1.99 1.42
C ILE A 20 -5.11 2.33 0.52
N TYR A 21 -5.76 3.45 0.82
CA TYR A 21 -6.70 4.10 -0.09
C TYR A 21 -5.97 5.22 -0.88
N PRO A 22 -5.61 5.01 -2.16
CA PRO A 22 -4.64 5.86 -2.87
C PRO A 22 -4.98 7.34 -2.86
N ARG A 23 -6.23 7.67 -3.20
CA ARG A 23 -6.73 9.03 -3.39
C ARG A 23 -6.57 9.91 -2.15
N SER A 24 -6.50 9.33 -0.97
CA SER A 24 -6.46 10.06 0.30
C SER A 24 -5.18 9.84 1.11
N PHE A 25 -4.22 9.05 0.61
CA PHE A 25 -3.05 8.68 1.40
C PHE A 25 -1.94 9.74 1.36
N GLN A 26 -1.43 10.08 0.18
CA GLN A 26 -0.40 11.09 0.03
C GLN A 26 -0.40 11.64 -1.40
N ASP A 27 -0.69 12.93 -1.54
CA ASP A 27 -0.48 13.71 -2.76
C ASP A 27 1.00 14.13 -2.85
N SER A 28 1.63 13.93 -4.00
CA SER A 28 3.03 14.31 -4.27
C SER A 28 3.20 15.45 -5.26
N ASN A 29 2.13 15.90 -5.92
CA ASN A 29 2.17 16.89 -6.99
C ASN A 29 1.35 18.17 -6.69
N GLY A 30 0.54 18.18 -5.63
CA GLY A 30 -0.24 19.33 -5.18
C GLY A 30 -1.62 19.47 -5.83
N ASP A 31 -2.14 18.45 -6.53
CA ASP A 31 -3.46 18.48 -7.16
C ASP A 31 -4.62 18.11 -6.20
N GLY A 32 -4.30 17.75 -4.95
CA GLY A 32 -5.26 17.37 -3.92
C GLY A 32 -5.70 15.91 -3.97
N ILE A 33 -5.10 15.09 -4.84
CA ILE A 33 -5.38 13.66 -4.99
C ILE A 33 -4.11 12.86 -4.70
N GLY A 34 -4.23 11.88 -3.81
CA GLY A 34 -3.12 10.98 -3.53
C GLY A 34 -2.74 10.11 -4.73
N ASP A 35 -1.44 9.81 -4.86
CA ASP A 35 -0.86 9.21 -6.04
C ASP A 35 0.22 8.13 -5.71
N LEU A 36 0.66 7.38 -6.71
CA LEU A 36 1.62 6.27 -6.53
C LEU A 36 3.01 6.74 -6.07
N ARG A 37 3.43 7.96 -6.42
CA ARG A 37 4.71 8.52 -5.95
C ARG A 37 4.61 8.89 -4.47
N GLY A 38 3.48 9.45 -4.06
CA GLY A 38 3.14 9.69 -2.65
C GLY A 38 3.13 8.40 -1.82
N ILE A 39 2.53 7.32 -2.35
CA ILE A 39 2.59 5.99 -1.70
C ILE A 39 4.04 5.53 -1.52
N THR A 40 4.84 5.60 -2.59
CA THR A 40 6.25 5.18 -2.56
C THR A 40 7.05 5.95 -1.50
N ALA A 41 6.84 7.27 -1.40
CA ALA A 41 7.50 8.12 -0.41
C ALA A 41 7.16 7.76 1.04
N ARG A 42 6.01 7.11 1.28
CA ARG A 42 5.53 6.71 2.61
C ARG A 42 5.78 5.25 2.94
N LEU A 43 6.34 4.44 2.03
CA LEU A 43 6.68 3.04 2.32
C LEU A 43 7.57 2.86 3.56
N PRO A 44 8.57 3.73 3.85
CA PRO A 44 9.33 3.62 5.10
C PRO A 44 8.46 3.74 6.35
N HIS A 45 7.45 4.62 6.32
CA HIS A 45 6.49 4.74 7.42
C HIS A 45 5.64 3.47 7.55
N VAL A 46 5.08 2.97 6.44
CA VAL A 46 4.25 1.76 6.44
C VAL A 46 5.06 0.57 6.96
N ALA A 47 6.29 0.39 6.51
CA ALA A 47 7.20 -0.64 7.00
C ALA A 47 7.51 -0.49 8.51
N SER A 48 7.65 0.75 9.02
CA SER A 48 7.91 0.99 10.44
C SER A 48 6.76 0.56 11.37
N LEU A 49 5.55 0.37 10.83
CA LEU A 49 4.40 -0.16 11.58
C LEU A 49 4.49 -1.69 11.79
N GLY A 50 5.46 -2.37 11.16
CA GLY A 50 5.64 -3.82 11.28
C GLY A 50 4.61 -4.63 10.49
N VAL A 51 4.12 -4.10 9.37
CA VAL A 51 3.14 -4.79 8.50
C VAL A 51 3.85 -5.76 7.56
N ASP A 52 3.21 -6.88 7.26
CA ASP A 52 3.77 -7.94 6.41
C ASP A 52 3.45 -7.72 4.92
N GLY A 53 2.37 -6.98 4.64
CA GLY A 53 1.92 -6.71 3.28
C GLY A 53 1.06 -5.46 3.18
N ILE A 54 0.95 -4.96 1.94
CA ILE A 54 0.11 -3.81 1.61
C ILE A 54 -0.97 -4.26 0.64
N TRP A 55 -2.21 -3.91 0.93
CA TRP A 55 -3.31 -3.98 -0.03
C TRP A 55 -3.67 -2.57 -0.47
N ILE A 56 -3.72 -2.31 -1.77
CA ILE A 56 -4.06 -1.00 -2.31
C ILE A 56 -5.46 -1.10 -2.94
N SER A 57 -6.38 -0.20 -2.55
CA SER A 57 -7.64 -0.01 -3.26
C SER A 57 -7.39 0.32 -4.75
N PRO A 58 -8.36 0.13 -5.66
CA PRO A 58 -8.14 0.24 -7.10
C PRO A 58 -7.41 1.51 -7.54
N PHE A 59 -6.42 1.30 -8.42
CA PHE A 59 -5.59 2.35 -9.02
C PHE A 59 -5.45 2.18 -10.54
N PHE A 60 -6.30 1.35 -11.14
CA PHE A 60 -6.40 1.21 -12.59
C PHE A 60 -7.18 2.39 -13.19
N LYS A 61 -7.11 2.53 -14.53
CA LYS A 61 -7.90 3.54 -15.23
C LYS A 61 -9.40 3.27 -15.00
N SER A 62 -10.11 4.27 -14.52
CA SER A 62 -11.53 4.18 -14.17
C SER A 62 -12.25 5.51 -14.49
N PRO A 63 -13.53 5.47 -14.90
CA PRO A 63 -14.42 6.65 -14.94
C PRO A 63 -14.64 7.34 -13.59
N MET A 64 -14.31 6.66 -12.50
CA MET A 64 -14.36 7.12 -11.11
C MET A 64 -15.77 7.31 -10.56
N LEU A 65 -16.77 6.56 -11.06
CA LEU A 65 -18.15 6.65 -10.56
C LEU A 65 -18.29 6.15 -9.10
N ASP A 66 -17.44 5.20 -8.69
CA ASP A 66 -17.29 4.64 -7.35
C ASP A 66 -15.81 4.58 -6.97
N PHE A 67 -15.09 5.66 -7.25
CA PHE A 67 -13.68 5.86 -6.87
C PHE A 67 -12.73 4.68 -7.19
N GLY A 68 -12.86 4.14 -8.40
CA GLY A 68 -12.04 3.04 -8.89
C GLY A 68 -12.67 1.65 -8.72
N TYR A 69 -13.79 1.55 -8.02
CA TYR A 69 -14.60 0.32 -7.90
C TYR A 69 -15.79 0.27 -8.85
N ASP A 70 -16.01 1.33 -9.63
CA ASP A 70 -17.19 1.55 -10.49
C ASP A 70 -17.49 0.45 -11.49
#